data_AF-A0A961PIG0-F1
#
_entry.id   AF-A0A961PIG0-F1
#
_cell.length_a   1.000
_cell.length_b   1.000
_cell.length_c   1.000
_cell.angle_alpha   90.00
_cell.angle_beta   90.00
_cell.angle_gamma   90.00
#
_symmetry.space_group_name_H-M   'P 1'
#
loop_
_entity.id
_entity.type
_entity.pdbx_description
1 polymer ?
#
loop_
_entity_poly.entity_id
_entity_poly.type
_entity_poly.pdbx_seq_one_letter_code
_entity_poly.pdbx_strand_id
1 'polypeptide(L)' 'MGWLKDESGLEKTAANHVALTPLSHLNRAAALFADKTAIVDGDRRFTYAQYHARASRLASA' A
#
# COMPACT_ATOMS: atom_id res chain seq x y z
N MET A 1 -18.01 -12.22 -26.06
CA MET A 1 -17.17 -11.65 -27.15
C MET A 1 -15.71 -11.96 -26.83
N GLY A 2 -15.24 -13.13 -27.25
CA GLY A 2 -13.92 -13.67 -26.88
C GLY A 2 -12.84 -13.39 -27.92
N TRP A 3 -12.28 -12.19 -27.90
CA TRP A 3 -11.22 -11.78 -28.84
C TRP A 3 -9.85 -11.52 -28.19
N LEU A 4 -9.71 -11.69 -26.86
CA LEU A 4 -8.42 -11.66 -26.16
C LEU A 4 -8.30 -12.87 -25.24
N LYS A 5 -7.07 -13.42 -25.18
CA LYS A 5 -6.73 -14.62 -24.41
C LYS A 5 -6.76 -14.38 -22.89
N ASP A 6 -6.74 -13.12 -22.51
CA ASP A 6 -6.77 -12.56 -21.18
C ASP A 6 -7.44 -11.17 -21.29
N GLU A 7 -8.38 -10.83 -20.42
CA GLU A 7 -9.10 -9.53 -20.44
C GLU A 7 -8.19 -8.32 -20.08
N SER A 8 -6.87 -8.46 -20.28
CA SER A 8 -5.85 -7.50 -19.89
C SER A 8 -5.76 -6.33 -20.86
N GLY A 9 -5.94 -6.54 -22.18
CA GLY A 9 -6.00 -5.53 -23.24
C GLY A 9 -4.75 -4.62 -23.40
N LEU A 10 -3.91 -4.51 -22.38
CA LEU A 10 -2.76 -3.64 -22.25
C LEU A 10 -1.72 -4.35 -21.39
N GLU A 11 -0.50 -4.45 -21.93
CA GLU A 11 0.66 -4.89 -21.16
C GLU A 11 0.90 -3.99 -19.94
N LYS A 12 1.61 -4.54 -18.95
CA LYS A 12 2.02 -3.78 -17.78
C LYS A 12 3.05 -2.73 -18.18
N THR A 13 2.73 -1.47 -17.89
CA THR A 13 3.58 -0.30 -18.09
C THR A 13 3.63 0.52 -16.80
N ALA A 14 4.51 1.51 -16.74
CA ALA A 14 4.58 2.42 -15.61
C ALA A 14 3.25 3.17 -15.34
N ALA A 15 2.38 3.33 -16.34
CA ALA A 15 1.11 4.02 -16.20
C ALA A 15 0.01 3.19 -15.52
N ASN A 16 0.02 1.86 -15.70
CA ASN A 16 -1.04 0.97 -15.22
C ASN A 16 -0.55 -0.07 -14.18
N HIS A 17 0.76 -0.15 -13.93
CA HIS A 17 1.33 -1.13 -13.03
C HIS A 17 2.41 -0.53 -12.13
N VAL A 18 2.26 -0.78 -10.83
CA VAL A 18 3.32 -0.66 -9.84
C VAL A 18 3.27 -1.94 -9.00
N ALA A 19 4.43 -2.53 -8.70
CA ALA A 19 4.48 -3.72 -7.87
C ALA A 19 4.00 -3.37 -6.45
N LEU A 20 2.96 -4.05 -5.97
CA LEU A 20 2.43 -3.86 -4.62
C LEU A 20 3.27 -4.63 -3.60
N THR A 21 4.48 -4.14 -3.34
CA THR A 21 5.32 -4.60 -2.23
C THR A 21 4.76 -4.11 -0.89
N PRO A 22 5.12 -4.73 0.25
CA PRO A 22 4.71 -4.23 1.57
C PRO A 22 5.05 -2.75 1.81
N LEU A 23 6.21 -2.29 1.33
CA LEU A 23 6.63 -0.89 1.43
C LEU A 23 5.78 0.03 0.55
N SER A 24 5.55 -0.34 -0.72
CA SER A 24 4.72 0.46 -1.63
C SER A 24 3.26 0.54 -1.15
N HIS A 25 2.76 -0.55 -0.55
CA HIS A 25 1.45 -0.59 0.08
C HIS A 25 1.38 0.38 1.25
N LEU A 26 2.34 0.31 2.19
CA LEU A 26 2.37 1.18 3.36
C LEU A 26 2.48 2.66 2.97
N ASN A 27 3.31 2.99 1.99
CA ASN A 27 3.43 4.36 1.48
C ASN A 27 2.08 4.87 0.92
N ARG A 28 1.39 4.05 0.11
CA ARG A 28 0.09 4.40 -0.46
C ARG A 28 -0.98 4.55 0.61
N ALA A 29 -1.01 3.66 1.60
CA ALA A 29 -1.98 3.67 2.67
C ALA A 29 -1.78 4.87 3.61
N ALA A 30 -0.54 5.24 3.92
CA ALA A 30 -0.24 6.46 4.68
C ALA A 30 -0.65 7.74 3.94
N ALA A 31 -0.55 7.76 2.61
CA ALA A 31 -0.93 8.92 1.80
C ALA A 31 -2.45 9.07 1.64
N LEU A 32 -3.19 7.98 1.41
CA LEU A 32 -4.61 8.03 1.06
C LEU A 32 -5.54 7.77 2.26
N PHE A 33 -5.06 7.03 3.26
CA PHE A 33 -5.85 6.54 4.39
C PHE A 33 -5.17 6.85 5.73
N ALA A 34 -4.48 8.00 5.80
CA ALA A 34 -3.65 8.43 6.92
C ALA A 34 -4.30 8.19 8.30
N ASP A 35 -5.59 8.52 8.44
CA ASP A 35 -6.34 8.46 9.70
C ASP A 35 -7.08 7.13 9.94
N LYS A 36 -7.06 6.21 8.97
CA LYS A 36 -7.67 4.89 9.14
C LYS A 36 -6.80 4.02 10.04
N THR A 37 -7.43 3.26 10.92
CA THR A 37 -6.76 2.25 11.76
C THR A 37 -6.09 1.20 10.88
N ALA A 38 -4.77 1.07 11.02
CA ALA A 38 -3.93 0.13 10.31
C ALA A 38 -3.58 -1.11 11.15
N ILE A 39 -3.34 -0.91 12.45
CA ILE A 39 -2.92 -1.97 13.37
C ILE A 39 -3.81 -1.93 14.60
N VAL A 40 -4.25 -3.11 15.04
CA VAL A 40 -4.94 -3.36 16.31
C VAL A 40 -4.13 -4.40 17.07
N ASP A 41 -3.67 -4.04 18.26
CA ASP A 41 -2.85 -4.90 19.12
C ASP A 41 -3.29 -4.71 20.58
N GLY A 42 -4.23 -5.55 21.01
CA GLY A 42 -4.99 -5.35 22.23
C GLY A 42 -5.75 -4.01 22.19
N ASP A 43 -5.57 -3.19 23.23
CA ASP A 43 -6.15 -1.84 23.30
C ASP A 43 -5.41 -0.82 22.44
N ARG A 44 -4.21 -1.17 21.92
CA ARG A 44 -3.42 -0.27 21.09
C ARG A 44 -3.98 -0.25 19.68
N ARG A 45 -4.18 0.97 19.18
CA ARG A 45 -4.59 1.23 17.80
C ARG A 45 -3.62 2.21 17.18
N PHE A 46 -3.15 1.90 15.97
CA PHE A 46 -2.32 2.81 15.19
C PHE A 46 -3.01 3.15 13.87
N THR A 47 -2.98 4.42 13.50
CA THR A 47 -3.38 4.83 12.15
C THR A 47 -2.29 4.52 11.13
N TYR A 48 -2.60 4.52 9.83
CA TYR A 48 -1.58 4.32 8.79
C TYR A 48 -0.48 5.37 8.84
N ALA A 49 -0.79 6.63 9.19
CA ALA A 49 0.23 7.67 9.38
C ALA A 49 1.19 7.33 10.54
N GLN A 50 0.65 6.87 11.67
CA GLN A 50 1.46 6.47 12.83
C GLN A 50 2.31 5.23 12.54
N TYR A 51 1.73 4.24 11.87
CA TYR A 51 2.44 3.02 11.49
C TYR A 51 3.61 3.34 10.56
N HIS A 52 3.37 4.08 9.48
CA HIS A 52 4.43 4.51 8.55
C HIS A 52 5.55 5.26 9.28
N ALA A 53 5.21 6.29 10.06
CA ALA A 53 6.20 7.09 10.78
C ALA A 53 7.05 6.26 11.76
N ARG A 54 6.45 5.26 12.43
CA ARG A 54 7.18 4.36 13.34
C ARG A 54 8.15 3.45 12.58
N ALA A 55 7.71 2.85 11.49
CA ALA A 55 8.54 1.99 10.66
C ALA A 55 9.73 2.77 10.07
N SER A 56 9.48 3.98 9.54
CA SER A 56 10.54 4.84 9.00
C SER A 56 11.58 5.23 10.06
N ARG A 57 11.14 5.62 11.27
CA ARG A 57 12.06 5.95 12.37
C ARG A 57 12.92 4.77 12.81
N LEU A 58 12.35 3.56 12.82
CA LEU A 58 13.10 2.35 13.17
C LEU A 58 14.14 2.03 12.09
N ALA A 59 13.79 2.19 10.81
CA ALA A 59 14.70 1.91 9.69
C ALA A 59 15.82 2.95 9.53
N SER A 60 15.63 4.17 10.03
CA SER A 60 16.63 5.25 9.96
C SER A 60 17.64 5.27 11.10
N ALA A 61 17.54 4.33 12.05
CA ALA A 61 18.38 4.26 13.25
C ALA A 61 19.72 3.58 12.99
#